data_AF-W4FK87-F1
#
_entry.id   AF-W4FK87-F1
#
_cell.length_a   1.000
_cell.length_b   1.000
_cell.length_c   1.000
_cell.angle_alpha   90.00
_cell.angle_beta   90.00
_cell.angle_gamma   90.00
#
_symmetry.space_group_name_H-M   'P 1'
#
loop_
_entity.id
_entity.type
_entity.pdbx_description
1 polymer ?
#
loop_
_entity_poly.entity_id
_entity_poly.type
_entity_poly.pdbx_seq_one_letter_code
_entity_poly.pdbx_strand_id
1 'polypeptide(L)'
;MLKGGGEVCVICMDVPVDGVSTMCSHTYCRSCLGSWLLRSPSCPTCRHPLTRAPLFQLPEPSRAFNPTLLLYTLAVIVNICLFATDDAPRSLAIAVGDGIFVSVLFQRTWHFALSCHRQLMVSLEEMQDRRQV
;
A
#
# COMPACT_ATOMS: atom_id res chain seq x y z
N MET A 1 -13.23 -13.95 -16.91
CA MET A 1 -13.08 -12.57 -16.42
C MET A 1 -11.65 -12.38 -15.93
N LEU A 2 -10.70 -12.05 -16.82
CA LEU A 2 -9.33 -11.77 -16.40
C LEU A 2 -9.23 -10.29 -16.01
N LYS A 3 -9.39 -10.04 -14.70
CA LYS A 3 -9.18 -8.75 -14.05
C LYS A 3 -7.66 -8.55 -13.95
N GLY A 4 -7.03 -8.14 -15.04
CA GLY A 4 -5.58 -7.92 -15.13
C GLY A 4 -5.21 -6.57 -14.51
N GLY A 5 -4.28 -6.59 -13.57
CA GLY A 5 -3.92 -5.49 -12.69
C GLY A 5 -3.61 -4.17 -13.38
N GLY A 6 -4.30 -3.11 -12.95
CA GLY A 6 -3.95 -1.72 -13.26
C GLY A 6 -2.80 -1.18 -12.43
N GLU A 7 -2.00 -2.05 -11.80
CA GLU A 7 -0.97 -1.66 -10.84
C GLU A 7 0.43 -1.53 -11.46
N VAL A 8 0.61 -2.01 -12.69
CA VAL A 8 1.90 -1.99 -13.40
C VAL A 8 1.69 -1.55 -14.84
N CYS A 9 2.47 -0.57 -15.29
CA CYS A 9 2.47 -0.14 -16.68
C CYS A 9 3.19 -1.17 -17.55
N VAL A 10 2.50 -1.76 -18.53
CA VAL A 10 3.10 -2.79 -19.42
C VAL A 10 4.17 -2.25 -20.38
N ILE A 11 4.32 -0.92 -20.50
CA ILE A 11 5.32 -0.30 -21.38
C ILE A 11 6.68 -0.20 -20.68
N CYS A 12 6.71 0.24 -19.42
CA CYS A 12 7.93 0.35 -18.62
C CYS A 12 8.11 -0.77 -17.59
N MET A 13 7.12 -1.66 -17.45
CA MET A 13 7.07 -2.76 -16.48
C MET A 13 7.23 -2.33 -15.01
N ASP A 14 6.82 -1.10 -14.70
CA ASP A 14 6.95 -0.50 -13.37
C ASP A 14 5.63 0.15 -12.92
N VAL A 15 5.55 0.58 -11.67
CA VAL A 15 4.42 1.30 -11.09
C VAL A 15 4.17 2.58 -11.91
N PRO A 16 2.94 2.82 -12.39
CA PRO A 16 2.65 3.95 -13.24
C PRO A 16 2.82 5.29 -12.50
N VAL A 17 3.82 6.07 -12.91
CA VAL A 17 4.02 7.46 -12.49
C VAL A 17 3.08 8.37 -13.28
N ASP A 18 2.34 9.27 -12.62
CA ASP A 18 1.22 10.00 -13.21
C ASP A 18 0.26 9.06 -13.97
N GLY A 19 -0.22 8.02 -13.28
CA GLY A 19 -1.03 6.97 -13.88
C GLY A 19 -2.27 7.52 -14.60
N VAL A 20 -2.40 7.17 -15.88
CA VAL A 20 -3.52 7.58 -16.72
C VAL A 20 -4.35 6.36 -17.08
N SER A 21 -5.63 6.40 -16.74
CA SER A 21 -6.61 5.39 -17.12
C SER A 21 -7.31 5.76 -18.43
N THR A 22 -7.24 4.83 -19.37
CA THR A 22 -7.93 4.92 -20.67
C THR A 22 -9.39 4.51 -20.55
N MET A 23 -10.22 4.83 -21.55
CA MET A 23 -11.65 4.43 -21.60
C MET A 23 -11.85 2.91 -21.59
N CYS A 24 -10.84 2.14 -22.00
CA CYS A 24 -10.83 0.68 -21.93
C CYS A 24 -10.30 0.13 -20.58
N SER A 25 -10.28 0.98 -19.54
CA SER A 25 -9.86 0.67 -18.16
C SER A 25 -8.43 0.13 -18.01
N HIS A 26 -7.54 0.42 -18.95
CA HIS A 26 -6.11 0.11 -18.81
C HIS A 26 -5.34 1.35 -18.35
N THR A 27 -4.41 1.15 -17.43
CA THR A 27 -3.61 2.20 -16.80
C THR A 27 -2.16 2.15 -17.28
N TYR A 28 -1.60 3.31 -17.60
CA TYR A 28 -0.21 3.46 -18.07
C TYR A 28 0.41 4.75 -17.52
N CYS A 29 1.74 4.88 -17.54
CA CYS A 29 2.39 6.16 -17.26
C CYS A 29 2.01 7.19 -18.33
N ARG A 30 1.82 8.46 -17.94
CA ARG A 30 1.51 9.56 -18.87
C ARG A 30 2.52 9.67 -20.02
N SER A 31 3.81 9.57 -19.71
CA SER A 31 4.92 9.63 -20.67
C SER A 31 4.94 8.43 -21.63
N CYS A 32 4.72 7.22 -21.08
CA CYS A 32 4.70 5.97 -21.84
C CYS A 32 3.52 5.93 -22.81
N LEU A 33 2.32 6.29 -22.34
CA LEU A 33 1.14 6.36 -23.18
C LEU A 33 1.26 7.45 -24.25
N GLY A 34 1.78 8.63 -23.91
CA GLY A 34 2.03 9.70 -24.87
C GLY A 34 2.98 9.27 -26.00
N SER A 35 4.08 8.60 -25.66
CA SER A 35 5.04 8.08 -26.63
C SER A 35 4.44 7.00 -27.54
N TRP A 36 3.54 6.18 -27.00
CA TRP A 36 2.82 5.17 -27.78
C TRP A 36 1.82 5.82 -28.75
N LEU A 37 1.03 6.79 -28.29
CA LEU A 37 0.03 7.49 -29.09
C LEU A 37 0.63 8.24 -30.28
N LEU A 38 1.90 8.68 -30.21
CA LEU A 38 2.63 9.24 -31.36
C LEU A 38 2.80 8.23 -32.49
N ARG A 39 2.95 6.94 -32.17
CA ARG A 39 3.16 5.87 -33.16
C ARG A 39 1.86 5.20 -33.59
N SER A 40 0.94 5.00 -32.65
CA SER A 40 -0.33 4.31 -32.89
C SER A 40 -1.39 4.80 -31.90
N PRO A 41 -2.49 5.43 -32.36
CA PRO A 41 -3.55 5.95 -31.50
C PRO A 41 -4.49 4.84 -30.99
N SER A 42 -3.93 3.78 -30.42
CA SER A 42 -4.66 2.61 -29.92
C SER A 42 -4.12 2.16 -28.57
N CYS A 43 -4.93 1.45 -27.79
CA CYS A 43 -4.51 0.88 -26.52
C CYS A 43 -3.46 -0.24 -26.74
N PRO A 44 -2.31 -0.22 -26.04
CA PRO A 44 -1.30 -1.28 -26.12
C PRO A 44 -1.82 -2.66 -25.74
N THR A 45 -2.79 -2.74 -24.81
CA THR A 45 -3.28 -4.00 -24.25
C THR A 45 -4.44 -4.58 -25.05
N CYS A 46 -5.48 -3.78 -25.34
CA CYS A 46 -6.69 -4.27 -26.01
C CYS A 46 -6.87 -3.76 -27.45
N ARG A 47 -5.93 -2.96 -27.97
CA ARG A 47 -5.95 -2.38 -29.33
C ARG A 47 -7.16 -1.49 -29.64
N HIS A 48 -7.94 -1.13 -28.63
CA HIS A 48 -9.08 -0.22 -28.78
C HIS A 48 -8.58 1.18 -29.21
N PRO A 49 -9.20 1.83 -30.20
CA PRO A 49 -8.79 3.16 -30.63
C PRO A 49 -8.99 4.17 -29.50
N LEU A 50 -7.95 4.94 -29.20
CA LEU A 50 -7.98 5.98 -28.17
C LEU A 50 -8.26 7.32 -28.84
N THR A 51 -9.54 7.66 -29.00
CA THR A 51 -9.97 8.99 -29.45
C THR A 51 -9.59 10.03 -28.39
N ARG A 52 -9.29 11.28 -28.77
CA ARG A 52 -8.79 12.40 -27.90
C ARG A 52 -9.73 12.84 -26.74
N ALA A 53 -10.64 11.99 -26.28
CA ALA A 53 -11.55 12.22 -25.17
C ALA A 53 -10.89 11.86 -23.81
N PRO A 54 -11.45 12.31 -22.67
CA PRO A 54 -10.67 12.66 -21.48
C PRO A 54 -10.00 11.43 -20.87
N LEU A 55 -8.67 11.50 -20.87
CA LEU A 55 -7.81 10.63 -20.10
C LEU A 55 -8.04 10.94 -18.61
N PHE A 56 -8.54 9.98 -17.85
CA PHE A 56 -8.68 10.14 -16.41
C PHE A 56 -7.30 10.00 -15.78
N GLN A 57 -6.77 11.10 -15.25
CA GLN A 57 -5.62 11.03 -14.35
C GLN A 57 -6.09 10.32 -13.08
N LEU A 58 -5.48 9.19 -12.76
CA LEU A 58 -5.59 8.68 -11.40
C LEU A 58 -4.94 9.71 -10.49
N PRO A 59 -5.58 10.09 -9.38
CA PRO A 59 -4.86 10.79 -8.32
C PRO A 59 -3.64 9.94 -8.00
N GLU A 60 -2.46 10.56 -8.01
CA GLU A 60 -1.23 9.90 -7.60
C GLU A 60 -1.52 9.13 -6.30
N PRO A 61 -1.09 7.86 -6.17
CA PRO A 61 -1.19 7.18 -4.90
C PRO A 61 -0.34 7.99 -3.94
N SER A 62 -0.98 8.91 -3.21
CA SER A 62 -0.34 9.69 -2.17
C SER A 62 0.31 8.65 -1.29
N ARG A 63 1.65 8.58 -1.32
CA ARG A 63 2.42 7.85 -0.33
C ARG A 63 2.07 8.53 0.98
N ALA A 64 0.96 8.11 1.57
CA ALA A 64 0.44 8.67 2.79
C ALA A 64 1.56 8.42 3.78
N PHE A 65 2.28 9.49 4.10
CA PHE A 65 3.33 9.43 5.10
C PHE A 65 2.65 8.92 6.35
N ASN A 66 2.99 7.70 6.76
CA ASN A 66 2.44 7.10 7.95
C ASN A 66 3.42 7.48 9.08
N PRO A 67 3.15 8.55 9.85
CA PRO A 67 4.06 8.99 10.90
C PRO A 67 4.27 7.90 11.94
N THR A 68 3.32 6.99 12.12
CA THR A 68 3.42 5.84 13.03
C THR A 68 4.47 4.84 12.56
N LEU A 69 4.52 4.54 11.26
CA LEU A 69 5.56 3.65 10.70
C LEU A 69 6.95 4.27 10.82
N LEU A 70 7.05 5.58 10.56
CA LEU A 70 8.31 6.31 10.75
C LEU A 70 8.77 6.26 12.22
N LEU A 71 7.88 6.59 13.17
CA LEU A 71 8.18 6.59 14.59
C LEU A 71 8.62 5.19 15.07
N TYR A 72 7.96 4.14 14.57
CA TYR A 72 8.32 2.75 14.85
C TYR A 72 9.71 2.40 14.30
N THR A 73 10.01 2.74 13.04
CA THR A 73 11.33 2.49 12.46
C THR A 73 12.44 3.26 13.18
N LEU A 74 12.19 4.51 13.57
CA LEU A 74 13.13 5.30 14.37
C LEU A 74 13.35 4.69 15.76
N ALA A 75 12.28 4.25 16.43
CA ALA A 75 12.39 3.58 17.71
C ALA A 75 13.21 2.28 17.61
N VAL A 76 12.99 1.46 16.57
CA VAL A 76 13.78 0.25 16.31
C VAL A 76 15.25 0.58 16.06
N ILE A 77 15.54 1.59 15.23
CA ILE A 77 16.91 2.03 14.95
C ILE A 77 17.61 2.54 16.22
N VAL A 78 16.95 3.37 17.02
CA VAL A 78 17.52 3.87 18.29
C VAL A 78 17.82 2.72 19.25
N ASN A 79 16.91 1.75 19.38
CA ASN A 79 17.13 0.56 20.20
C ASN A 79 18.30 -0.30 19.71
N ILE A 80 18.45 -0.49 18.39
CA ILE A 80 19.58 -1.23 17.79
C ILE A 80 20.89 -0.48 18.00
N CYS A 81 20.91 0.84 17.78
CA CYS A 81 22.09 1.68 17.98
C CYS A 81 22.54 1.70 19.44
N LEU A 82 21.61 1.78 20.40
CA LEU A 82 21.92 1.70 21.84
C LEU A 82 22.51 0.34 22.23
N PHE A 83 22.12 -0.74 21.55
CA PHE A 83 22.70 -2.07 21.75
C PHE A 83 24.08 -2.21 21.09
N ALA A 84 24.32 -1.51 19.98
CA ALA A 84 25.57 -1.56 19.23
C ALA A 84 26.66 -0.61 19.79
N THR A 85 26.32 0.37 20.61
CA THR A 85 27.30 1.16 21.37
C THR A 85 27.79 0.33 22.56
N ASP A 86 29.02 -0.17 22.47
CA ASP A 86 29.70 -1.13 23.37
C ASP A 86 29.95 -0.66 24.83
N ASP A 87 29.26 0.41 25.28
CA ASP A 87 29.38 1.00 26.62
C ASP A 87 28.07 0.92 27.44
N ALA A 88 27.10 0.12 27.01
CA ALA A 88 25.85 -0.06 27.76
C ALA A 88 26.04 -1.07 28.93
N PRO A 89 25.75 -0.70 30.19
CA PRO A 89 25.81 -1.64 31.30
C PRO A 89 24.79 -2.78 31.08
N ARG A 90 25.13 -4.02 31.49
CA ARG A 90 24.31 -5.24 31.29
C ARG A 90 22.83 -5.08 31.71
N SER A 91 22.53 -4.20 32.67
CA SER A 91 21.16 -3.87 33.09
C SER A 91 20.35 -3.12 32.03
N LEU A 92 21.00 -2.25 31.24
CA LEU A 92 20.36 -1.48 30.19
C LEU A 92 20.02 -2.36 28.98
N ALA A 93 20.87 -3.32 28.64
CA ALA A 93 20.60 -4.28 27.56
C ALA A 93 19.38 -5.18 27.86
N ILE A 94 19.21 -5.60 29.12
CA ILE A 94 18.04 -6.39 29.56
C ILE A 94 16.77 -5.52 29.53
N ALA A 95 16.83 -4.30 30.08
CA ALA A 95 15.69 -3.38 30.08
C ALA A 95 15.23 -2.98 28.67
N VAL A 96 16.19 -2.76 27.75
CA VAL A 96 15.91 -2.47 26.33
C VAL A 96 15.34 -3.71 25.63
N GLY A 97 15.89 -4.90 25.89
CA GLY A 97 15.36 -6.16 25.36
C GLY A 97 13.92 -6.43 25.80
N ASP A 98 13.61 -6.27 27.09
CA ASP A 98 12.26 -6.42 27.64
C ASP A 98 11.31 -5.37 27.06
N GLY A 99 11.76 -4.12 26.90
CA GLY A 99 10.97 -3.04 26.28
C GLY A 99 10.61 -3.30 24.82
N ILE A 100 11.57 -3.79 24.02
CA ILE A 100 11.34 -4.17 22.62
C ILE A 100 10.38 -5.37 22.54
N PHE A 101 10.59 -6.38 23.39
CA PHE A 101 9.73 -7.56 23.42
C PHE A 101 8.28 -7.22 23.79
N VAL A 102 8.08 -6.40 24.82
CA VAL A 102 6.76 -5.90 25.22
C VAL A 102 6.12 -5.07 24.09
N SER A 103 6.89 -4.22 23.40
CA SER A 103 6.40 -3.41 22.28
C SER A 103 5.96 -4.28 21.09
N VAL A 104 6.74 -5.30 20.74
CA VAL A 104 6.41 -6.24 19.65
C VAL A 104 5.18 -7.08 20.00
N LEU A 105 5.08 -7.55 21.25
CA LEU A 105 3.91 -8.27 21.72
C LEU A 105 2.65 -7.39 21.70
N PHE A 106 2.76 -6.13 22.16
CA PHE A 106 1.65 -5.19 22.15
C PHE A 106 1.18 -4.87 20.72
N GLN A 107 2.11 -4.72 19.77
CA GLN A 107 1.78 -4.51 18.36
C GLN A 107 1.03 -5.71 17.76
N ARG A 108 1.45 -6.95 18.10
CA ARG A 108 0.80 -8.17 17.62
C ARG A 108 -0.58 -8.40 18.25
N THR A 109 -0.73 -8.14 19.54
CA THR A 109 -2.02 -8.26 20.24
C THR A 109 -3.01 -7.19 19.77
N TRP A 110 -2.56 -5.96 19.58
CA TRP A 110 -3.37 -4.87 18.99
C TRP A 110 -3.87 -5.22 17.59
N HIS A 111 -2.98 -5.71 16.71
CA HIS A 111 -3.37 -6.09 15.35
C HIS A 111 -4.36 -7.25 15.33
N PHE A 112 -4.17 -8.24 16.21
CA PHE A 112 -5.11 -9.36 16.37
C PHE A 112 -6.47 -8.89 16.89
N ALA A 113 -6.49 -8.03 17.91
CA ALA A 113 -7.72 -7.46 18.47
C ALA A 113 -8.51 -6.65 17.43
N LEU A 114 -7.82 -5.82 16.64
CA LEU A 114 -8.45 -5.04 15.57
C LEU A 114 -9.03 -5.95 14.47
N SER A 115 -8.32 -7.02 14.12
CA SER A 115 -8.78 -8.01 13.14
C SER A 115 -10.03 -8.76 13.63
N CYS A 116 -10.04 -9.15 14.90
CA CYS A 116 -11.19 -9.81 15.52
C CYS A 116 -12.41 -8.87 15.61
N HIS A 117 -12.21 -7.62 16.04
CA HIS A 117 -13.26 -6.62 16.08
C HIS A 117 -13.89 -6.38 14.69
N ARG A 118 -13.07 -6.29 13.64
CA ARG A 118 -13.55 -6.13 12.27
C ARG A 118 -14.40 -7.32 11.80
N GLN A 119 -13.97 -8.56 12.08
CA GLN A 119 -14.74 -9.76 11.74
C GLN A 119 -16.07 -9.83 12.49
N LEU A 120 -16.06 -9.43 13.77
CA LEU A 120 -17.27 -9.36 14.58
C LEU A 120 -18.26 -8.34 14.00
N MET A 121 -17.80 -7.15 13.60
CA MET A 121 -18.66 -6.12 13.00
C MET A 121 -19.32 -6.61 11.71
N VAL A 122 -18.56 -7.25 10.82
CA VAL A 122 -19.11 -7.86 9.59
C VAL A 122 -20.15 -8.95 9.91
N SER A 123 -19.86 -9.79 10.90
CA SER A 123 -20.79 -10.85 11.32
C SER A 123 -22.07 -10.27 11.93
N LEU A 124 -21.98 -9.16 12.67
CA LEU A 124 -23.13 -8.46 13.23
C LEU A 124 -23.98 -7.80 12.14
N GLU A 125 -23.34 -7.18 11.15
CA GLU A 125 -24.03 -6.61 9.97
C GLU A 125 -24.80 -7.69 9.20
N GLU A 126 -24.19 -8.85 8.93
CA GLU A 126 -24.87 -9.98 8.28
C GLU A 126 -26.06 -10.52 9.11
N MET A 127 -25.93 -10.52 10.43
CA MET A 127 -26.99 -10.97 11.33
C MET A 127 -28.12 -9.95 11.49
N GLN A 128 -27.84 -8.67 11.25
CA GLN A 128 -28.82 -7.60 11.24
C GLN A 128 -29.59 -7.56 9.91
N ASP A 129 -28.89 -7.78 8.79
CA ASP A 129 -29.48 -7.88 7.45
C ASP A 129 -30.42 -9.10 7.32
N ARG A 130 -30.01 -10.26 7.84
CA ARG A 130 -30.86 -11.47 7.92
C ARG A 130 -32.10 -11.32 8.81
N ARG A 131 -32.12 -10.33 9.71
CA ARG A 131 -33.25 -10.08 10.61
C ARG A 131 -34.27 -9.09 10.01
N GLN A 132 -33.95 -8.44 8.89
CA GLN A 132 -34.82 -7.50 8.17
C GLN A 132 -35.52 -8.09 6.93
N VAL A 133 -35.29 -9.37 6.62
CA VAL A 133 -35.96 -10.17 5.57
C VAL A 133 -36.91 -11.17 6.22
#